data_AF-A0A259PNG2-F1
#
_entry.id   AF-A0A259PNG2-F1
#
_cell.length_a   1.000
_cell.length_b   1.000
_cell.length_c   1.000
_cell.angle_alpha   90.00
_cell.angle_beta   90.00
_cell.angle_gamma   90.00
#
_symmetry.space_group_name_H-M   'P 1'
#
loop_
_entity.id
_entity.type
_entity.pdbx_description
1 polymer ?
#
loop_
_entity_poly.entity_id
_entity_poly.type
_entity_poly.pdbx_seq_one_letter_code
_entity_poly.pdbx_strand_id
1 'polypeptide(L)' 'MHARLMERLRAEKAAGGAVLVATHDPALVRSVADRALHVDEERCELLSAEDGAALIAQVPA' A
#
# COMPACT_ATOMS: atom_id res chain seq x y z
N MET A 1 -13.79 6.85 7.23
CA MET A 1 -14.06 5.48 6.74
C MET A 1 -12.80 4.61 6.65
N HIS A 2 -11.65 5.13 6.19
CA HIS A 2 -10.43 4.33 5.96
C HIS A 2 -9.82 3.68 7.23
N ALA A 3 -9.99 4.30 8.41
CA ALA A 3 -9.38 3.80 9.66
C ALA A 3 -9.80 2.37 10.04
N ARG A 4 -11.08 2.02 9.91
CA ARG A 4 -11.59 0.69 10.24
C ARG A 4 -11.09 -0.38 9.26
N LEU A 5 -10.92 -0.02 8.00
CA LEU A 5 -10.29 -0.89 7.01
C LEU A 5 -8.82 -1.13 7.37
N MET A 6 -8.05 -0.06 7.61
CA MET A 6 -6.63 -0.17 7.99
C MET A 6 -6.44 -1.03 9.25
N GLU A 7 -7.29 -0.87 10.25
CA GLU A 7 -7.28 -1.70 11.46
C GLU A 7 -7.48 -3.19 11.16
N ARG A 8 -8.48 -3.53 10.32
CA ARG A 8 -8.73 -4.92 9.92
C ARG A 8 -7.56 -5.52 9.14
N LEU A 9 -6.98 -4.77 8.21
CA LEU A 9 -5.84 -5.27 7.42
C LEU A 9 -4.61 -5.51 8.31
N ARG A 10 -4.35 -4.65 9.30
CA ARG A 10 -3.28 -4.89 10.28
C ARG A 10 -3.57 -6.11 11.15
N ALA A 11 -4.81 -6.30 11.59
CA ALA A 11 -5.20 -7.46 12.38
C ALA A 11 -4.99 -8.77 11.61
N GLU A 12 -5.36 -8.80 10.32
CA GLU A 12 -5.16 -9.97 9.46
C GLU A 12 -3.66 -10.32 9.33
N LYS A 13 -2.82 -9.30 9.09
CA LYS A 13 -1.36 -9.48 9.04
C LYS A 13 -0.80 -9.99 10.37
N ALA A 14 -1.24 -9.42 11.49
CA ALA A 14 -0.78 -9.81 12.82
C ALA A 14 -1.19 -11.24 13.20
N ALA A 15 -2.28 -11.74 12.62
CA ALA A 15 -2.71 -13.14 12.75
C ALA A 15 -1.89 -14.12 11.87
N GLY A 16 -0.91 -13.63 11.11
CA GLY A 16 -0.07 -14.42 10.21
C GLY A 16 -0.59 -14.50 8.77
N GLY A 17 -1.67 -13.78 8.45
CA GLY A 17 -2.22 -13.69 7.09
C GLY A 17 -1.39 -12.77 6.18
N ALA A 18 -1.54 -12.96 4.87
CA ALA A 18 -1.00 -12.06 3.86
C ALA A 18 -2.13 -11.23 3.24
N VAL A 19 -1.85 -9.96 2.95
CA VAL A 19 -2.82 -9.02 2.37
C VAL A 19 -2.23 -8.38 1.12
N LEU A 20 -2.97 -8.46 0.01
CA LEU A 20 -2.68 -7.73 -1.22
C LEU A 20 -3.73 -6.62 -1.41
N VAL A 21 -3.27 -5.38 -1.59
CA VAL A 21 -4.14 -4.21 -1.81
C VAL A 21 -3.65 -3.44 -3.03
N ALA A 22 -4.53 -3.18 -3.98
CA ALA A 22 -4.31 -2.19 -5.04
C ALA A 22 -4.96 -0.87 -4.62
N THR A 23 -4.19 0.22 -4.61
CA THR A 23 -4.68 1.52 -4.14
C THR A 23 -3.89 2.68 -4.75
N HIS A 24 -4.55 3.83 -4.85
CA HIS A 24 -3.92 5.13 -5.10
C HIS A 24 -3.91 6.01 -3.85
N ASP A 25 -4.20 5.46 -2.66
CA ASP A 25 -4.14 6.19 -1.38
C ASP A 25 -2.76 6.01 -0.72
N PRO A 26 -1.90 7.04 -0.72
CA PRO A 26 -0.55 6.93 -0.13
C PRO A 26 -0.62 6.75 1.39
N ALA A 27 -1.68 7.22 2.05
CA ALA A 27 -1.85 7.03 3.49
C ALA A 27 -2.14 5.57 3.82
N LEU A 28 -2.87 4.85 2.96
CA LEU A 28 -3.11 3.41 3.14
C LEU A 28 -1.82 2.60 3.03
N VAL A 29 -0.99 2.91 2.03
CA VAL A 29 0.31 2.23 1.84
C VAL A 29 1.20 2.42 3.06
N ARG A 30 1.43 3.67 3.52
CA ARG A 30 2.24 3.97 4.71
C ARG A 30 1.72 3.28 5.98
N SER A 31 0.41 3.15 6.07
CA SER A 31 -0.29 2.69 7.26
C SER A 31 -0.24 1.16 7.43
N VAL A 32 -0.26 0.41 6.32
CA VAL A 32 -0.53 -1.04 6.34
C VAL A 32 0.51 -1.88 5.60
N ALA A 33 1.12 -1.36 4.53
CA ALA A 33 1.97 -2.17 3.65
C ALA A 33 3.36 -2.43 4.25
N ASP A 34 3.91 -3.62 4.03
CA ASP A 34 5.33 -3.91 4.33
C ASP A 34 6.22 -3.59 3.12
N ARG A 35 5.68 -3.75 1.91
CA ARG A 35 6.29 -3.50 0.61
C ARG A 35 5.22 -3.04 -0.37
N ALA A 36 5.61 -2.36 -1.42
CA ALA A 36 4.71 -1.91 -2.48
C ALA A 36 5.20 -2.44 -3.83
N LEU A 37 4.29 -2.90 -4.70
CA LEU A 37 4.60 -3.17 -6.10
C LEU A 37 4.02 -2.02 -6.92
N HIS A 38 4.87 -1.23 -7.56
CA HIS A 38 4.44 -0.24 -8.55
C HIS A 38 4.27 -0.93 -9.89
N VAL A 39 3.12 -0.73 -10.52
CA VAL A 39 2.79 -1.31 -11.82
C VAL A 39 2.42 -0.17 -12.74
N ASP A 40 3.17 -0.01 -13.82
CA ASP A 40 2.89 0.91 -14.93
C ASP A 40 2.85 0.15 -16.26
N GLU A 41 2.69 0.87 -17.37
CA GLU A 41 2.60 0.27 -18.72
C GLU A 41 3.89 -0.45 -19.15
N GLU A 42 5.04 -0.11 -18.57
CA GLU A 42 6.36 -0.57 -19.01
C GLU A 42 7.00 -1.55 -18.02
N ARG A 43 6.68 -1.47 -16.72
CA ARG A 43 7.37 -2.22 -15.66
C ARG A 43 6.51 -2.50 -14.43
N CYS A 44 6.90 -3.56 -13.74
CA CYS A 44 6.47 -3.91 -12.39
C CYS A 44 7.69 -3.86 -11.46
N GLU A 45 7.73 -2.88 -10.56
CA GLU A 45 8.88 -2.64 -9.67
C GLU A 45 8.48 -2.85 -8.20
N LEU A 46 9.28 -3.65 -7.47
CA LEU A 46 9.10 -3.85 -6.05
C LEU A 46 9.84 -2.77 -5.27
N LEU A 47 9.09 -2.04 -4.45
CA LEU A 47 9.54 -0.90 -3.66
C LEU A 47 9.30 -1.15 -2.16
N SER A 48 9.94 -0.32 -1.33
CA SER A 48 9.51 -0.17 0.06
C SER A 48 8.11 0.45 0.11
N ALA A 49 7.39 0.26 1.23
CA ALA A 49 6.09 0.90 1.41
C ALA A 49 6.19 2.44 1.40
N GLU A 50 7.29 2.99 1.92
CA GLU A 50 7.53 4.43 1.96
C GLU A 50 7.75 5.01 0.56
N ASP A 51 8.61 4.37 -0.24
CA ASP A 51 8.88 4.80 -1.62
C ASP A 51 7.63 4.68 -2.50
N GLY A 52 6.87 3.59 -2.36
CA GLY A 52 5.60 3.39 -3.07
C GLY A 52 4.56 4.47 -2.73
N ALA A 53 4.45 4.85 -1.45
CA ALA A 53 3.56 5.92 -1.04
C ALA A 53 4.03 7.30 -1.53
N ALA A 54 5.33 7.56 -1.54
CA ALA A 54 5.90 8.79 -2.08
C ALA A 54 5.64 8.91 -3.59
N LEU A 55 5.70 7.81 -4.33
CA LEU A 55 5.40 7.77 -5.76
C LEU A 55 3.94 8.13 -6.03
N ILE A 56 3.00 7.51 -5.31
CA ILE A 56 1.56 7.83 -5.43
C ILE A 56 1.29 9.32 -5.15
N ALA A 57 1.91 9.90 -4.11
CA ALA A 57 1.68 11.29 -3.72
C ALA A 57 2.19 12.32 -4.74
N GLN A 58 3.06 11.93 -5.68
CA GLN A 58 3.60 12.79 -6.74
C GLN A 58 2.70 12.83 -7.98
N VAL A 59 1.76 11.88 -8.12
CA VAL A 59 0.84 11.83 -9.26
C VAL A 59 -0.32 12.80 -9.00
N PRO A 60 -0.53 13.82 -9.86
CA PRO A 60 -1.70 14.70 -9.75
C PRO A 60 -2.99 13.88 -9.91
N ALA A 61 -4.00 14.17 -9.10
CA ALA A 61 -5.31 13.51 -9.13
C ALA A 61 -6.11 13.82 -10.40
#